data_AF-A0AAU8FX71-F1
#
_entry.id   AF-A0AAU8FX71-F1
#
_cell.length_a   1.000
_cell.length_b   1.000
_cell.length_c   1.000
_cell.angle_alpha   90.00
_cell.angle_beta   90.00
_cell.angle_gamma   90.00
#
_symmetry.space_group_name_H-M   'P 1'
#
loop_
_entity.id
_entity.type
_entity.pdbx_description
1 polymer ?
#
loop_
_entity_poly.entity_id
_entity_poly.type
_entity_poly.pdbx_seq_one_letter_code
_entity_poly.pdbx_strand_id
1 'polypeptide(L)'
;MKRLLASAAATALALGGLLVATAAPASAHTPQISASCSTLSVKLTQYPAKSNDVTVTVDGKILEKAQFTGRFEKSYPLDGTTSHTWSVAVDAPDGKDGTQYDVTKSGTTEACDVPDDDSVQVAVYVYPKLRADQPAAWENSGLQRIVTSAEIDRPANPRDKAGWLVQPLTLETVLQAVPQVELDELCTAWGVQQDLVDLPGGLEDVPREVQYSKDGKHLNPFPEGTLIEWDHAELVDLLPAGSCDDRPTPGPTPGKTATPTVPDALTTCEAELTEDNLPSDSAEIVYSPTADGVLAELTDDNLTFSPDTAQLGYVVAPDGRSAVFPLEKLQPGDEACALVPGTIEAVCQGDVPYLGYEVALPAGVTVDDENPLTITFLHPSGGESYVMTDQPLSGTILWPGASAEEPRQWPGFVRNDDGSYTETEGNYAWTRDGVEVLFEVNPSYSKVVSYPPTTSACANPPVAPVAVENVAGPAEPAGPALATTGATVAGAAAFAALLVGGGALVFWLRRRVQS
;
A
#
# COMPACT_ATOMS: atom_id res chain seq x y z
N MET A 1 33.08 -42.04 -1.28
CA MET A 1 33.47 -43.25 -2.03
C MET A 1 34.41 -42.84 -3.15
N LYS A 2 35.54 -43.54 -3.26
CA LYS A 2 36.65 -43.27 -4.18
C LYS A 2 36.23 -43.41 -5.64
N ARG A 3 36.54 -42.41 -6.48
CA ARG A 3 36.90 -42.64 -7.88
C ARG A 3 38.10 -41.77 -8.26
N LEU A 4 39.17 -42.49 -8.55
CA LEU A 4 40.44 -42.03 -9.10
C LEU A 4 40.21 -41.63 -10.56
N LEU A 5 40.67 -40.44 -10.96
CA LEU A 5 41.14 -40.21 -12.32
C LEU A 5 42.44 -39.41 -12.26
N ALA A 6 43.45 -39.96 -12.92
CA ALA A 6 44.79 -39.44 -13.05
C ALA A 6 44.87 -38.56 -14.30
N SER A 7 45.54 -37.43 -14.18
CA SER A 7 46.14 -36.73 -15.32
C SER A 7 47.42 -36.07 -14.83
N ALA A 8 48.53 -36.54 -15.38
CA ALA A 8 49.87 -36.07 -15.14
C ALA A 8 50.23 -35.03 -16.20
N ALA A 9 50.80 -33.90 -15.81
CA ALA A 9 51.66 -33.08 -16.67
C ALA A 9 52.60 -32.21 -15.81
N ALA A 10 53.83 -32.71 -15.74
CA ALA A 10 55.13 -32.06 -15.51
C ALA A 10 55.20 -30.66 -14.86
N THR A 11 55.58 -30.65 -13.59
CA THR A 11 56.36 -29.57 -12.97
C THR A 11 57.82 -29.74 -13.36
N ALA A 12 58.35 -28.87 -14.22
CA ALA A 12 59.78 -28.76 -14.50
C ALA A 12 60.38 -27.59 -13.72
N LEU A 13 60.63 -27.81 -12.43
CA LEU A 13 61.52 -26.97 -11.63
C LEU A 13 62.96 -27.44 -11.87
N ALA A 14 63.81 -26.46 -12.17
CA ALA A 14 65.24 -26.55 -12.37
C ALA A 14 65.97 -27.45 -11.36
N LEU A 15 66.92 -28.27 -11.83
CA LEU A 15 68.12 -28.68 -11.09
C LEU A 15 69.10 -29.43 -12.03
N GLY A 16 70.33 -28.94 -12.10
CA GLY A 16 71.52 -29.78 -12.20
C GLY A 16 71.90 -30.31 -13.58
N GLY A 17 72.73 -29.54 -14.29
CA GLY A 17 73.50 -30.04 -15.42
C GLY A 17 74.40 -31.21 -15.03
N LEU A 18 74.34 -32.28 -15.80
CA LEU A 18 75.40 -33.28 -15.90
C LEU A 18 76.19 -32.96 -17.17
N LEU A 19 77.19 -32.10 -17.06
CA LEU A 19 78.19 -31.91 -18.11
C LEU A 19 79.46 -32.66 -17.71
N VAL A 20 79.82 -33.63 -18.56
CA VAL A 20 81.14 -34.25 -18.60
C VAL A 20 82.17 -33.13 -18.72
N ALA A 21 82.97 -32.92 -17.67
CA ALA A 21 84.00 -31.92 -17.62
C ALA A 21 85.21 -32.34 -18.47
N THR A 22 85.17 -32.06 -19.77
CA THR A 22 86.40 -31.80 -20.51
C THR A 22 86.79 -30.35 -20.22
N ALA A 23 87.73 -30.16 -19.28
CA ALA A 23 88.31 -28.85 -19.02
C ALA A 23 89.10 -28.38 -20.27
N ALA A 24 88.43 -27.62 -21.13
CA ALA A 24 89.09 -26.76 -22.10
C ALA A 24 89.93 -25.72 -21.32
N PRO A 25 91.08 -25.27 -21.86
CA PRO A 25 91.92 -24.29 -21.18
C PRO A 25 91.08 -23.06 -20.83
N ALA A 26 91.20 -22.59 -19.58
CA ALA A 26 90.49 -21.40 -19.11
C ALA A 26 90.91 -20.18 -19.95
N SER A 27 90.08 -19.81 -20.92
CA SER A 27 90.12 -18.49 -21.54
C SER A 27 89.65 -17.49 -20.49
N ALA A 28 90.41 -16.42 -20.24
CA ALA A 28 89.98 -15.37 -19.32
C ALA A 28 88.67 -14.74 -19.82
N HIS A 29 88.54 -14.55 -21.14
CA HIS A 29 87.35 -14.07 -21.83
C HIS A 29 86.10 -14.84 -21.40
N THR A 30 85.23 -14.15 -20.67
CA THR A 30 84.00 -14.73 -20.12
C THR A 30 82.79 -14.04 -20.77
N PRO A 31 82.38 -14.48 -21.98
CA PRO A 31 81.15 -14.02 -22.60
C PRO A 31 79.95 -14.71 -21.95
N GLN A 32 79.06 -13.92 -21.37
CA GLN A 32 77.76 -14.35 -20.87
C GLN A 32 76.68 -13.62 -21.66
N ILE A 33 76.06 -14.35 -22.57
CA ILE A 33 74.96 -13.86 -23.38
C ILE A 33 73.78 -14.78 -23.14
N SER A 34 72.69 -14.19 -22.65
CA SER A 34 71.43 -14.85 -22.34
C SER A 34 70.27 -14.02 -22.89
N ALA A 35 69.32 -14.68 -23.52
CA ALA A 35 68.09 -14.06 -23.98
C ALA A 35 66.91 -14.64 -23.21
N SER A 36 66.01 -13.76 -22.78
CA SER A 36 64.64 -14.07 -22.35
C SER A 36 63.67 -13.60 -23.43
N CYS A 37 62.38 -13.88 -23.29
CA CYS A 37 61.38 -13.45 -24.27
C CYS A 37 61.33 -11.91 -24.46
N SER A 38 61.67 -11.11 -23.45
CA SER A 38 61.57 -9.63 -23.50
C SER A 38 62.92 -8.90 -23.41
N THR A 39 64.04 -9.60 -23.24
CA THR A 39 65.36 -8.97 -23.06
C THR A 39 66.50 -9.86 -23.52
N LEU A 40 67.41 -9.29 -24.32
CA LEU A 40 68.73 -9.84 -24.61
C LEU A 40 69.77 -9.18 -23.70
N SER A 41 70.44 -9.96 -22.86
CA SER A 41 71.52 -9.48 -21.99
C SER A 41 72.88 -9.91 -22.52
N VAL A 42 73.78 -8.96 -22.68
CA VAL A 42 75.15 -9.14 -23.16
C VAL A 42 76.12 -8.68 -22.09
N LYS A 43 76.85 -9.63 -21.50
CA LYS A 43 77.88 -9.37 -20.49
C LYS A 43 79.19 -10.00 -20.92
N LEU A 44 80.12 -9.16 -21.32
CA LEU A 44 81.48 -9.51 -21.76
C LEU A 44 82.44 -9.06 -20.67
N THR A 45 83.18 -9.99 -20.07
CA THR A 45 84.13 -9.68 -19.00
C THR A 45 85.47 -10.36 -19.22
N GLN A 46 86.50 -9.81 -18.58
CA GLN A 46 87.89 -10.29 -18.68
C GLN A 46 88.46 -10.22 -20.11
N TYR A 47 88.05 -9.21 -20.87
CA TYR A 47 88.70 -8.83 -22.12
C TYR A 47 89.94 -7.98 -21.82
N PRO A 48 90.93 -7.89 -22.72
CA PRO A 48 92.06 -6.98 -22.53
C PRO A 48 91.58 -5.52 -22.49
N ALA A 49 92.35 -4.66 -21.83
CA ALA A 49 92.19 -3.20 -21.91
C ALA A 49 92.70 -2.63 -23.26
N LYS A 50 92.37 -3.30 -24.36
CA LYS A 50 92.58 -2.91 -25.75
C LYS A 50 91.21 -2.70 -26.41
N SER A 51 91.18 -2.10 -27.60
CA SER A 51 89.94 -1.98 -28.36
C SER A 51 89.48 -3.36 -28.82
N ASN A 52 88.28 -3.74 -28.40
CA ASN A 52 87.53 -4.89 -28.91
C ASN A 52 86.24 -4.35 -29.52
N ASP A 53 85.69 -5.02 -30.51
CA ASP A 53 84.46 -4.60 -31.17
C ASP A 53 83.33 -5.57 -30.81
N VAL A 54 82.17 -5.03 -30.45
CA VAL A 54 80.93 -5.81 -30.25
C VAL A 54 79.88 -5.34 -31.26
N THR A 55 79.24 -6.31 -31.91
CA THR A 55 78.07 -6.09 -32.77
C THR A 55 76.91 -6.92 -32.23
N VAL A 56 75.80 -6.26 -31.90
CA VAL A 56 74.56 -6.90 -31.45
C VAL A 56 73.49 -6.68 -32.50
N THR A 57 72.93 -7.78 -32.99
CA THR A 57 71.91 -7.80 -34.04
C THR A 57 70.69 -8.55 -33.55
N VAL A 58 69.50 -7.97 -33.75
CA VAL A 58 68.20 -8.60 -33.50
C VAL A 58 67.37 -8.47 -34.78
N ASP A 59 66.81 -9.56 -35.26
CA ASP A 59 66.02 -9.66 -36.51
C ASP A 59 66.70 -9.02 -37.72
N GLY A 60 68.00 -9.27 -37.84
CA GLY A 60 68.82 -8.70 -38.91
C GLY A 60 69.13 -7.21 -38.76
N LYS A 61 68.56 -6.51 -37.76
CA LYS A 61 68.86 -5.11 -37.45
C LYS A 61 69.99 -5.01 -36.42
N ILE A 62 71.03 -4.26 -36.76
CA ILE A 62 72.11 -3.94 -35.83
C ILE A 62 71.57 -2.96 -34.78
N LEU A 63 71.45 -3.42 -33.54
CA LEU A 63 71.06 -2.60 -32.39
C LEU A 63 72.28 -1.92 -31.75
N GLU A 64 73.44 -2.56 -31.84
CA GLU A 64 74.69 -2.02 -31.32
C GLU A 64 75.85 -2.37 -32.24
N LYS A 65 76.72 -1.38 -32.46
CA LYS A 65 78.07 -1.61 -32.95
C LYS A 65 79.00 -0.65 -32.21
N ALA A 66 79.79 -1.19 -31.29
CA ALA A 66 80.56 -0.38 -30.36
C ALA A 66 81.93 -0.99 -30.08
N GLN A 67 82.87 -0.11 -29.72
CA GLN A 67 84.16 -0.51 -29.17
C GLN A 67 84.10 -0.55 -27.64
N PHE A 68 84.77 -1.53 -27.03
CA PHE A 68 84.88 -1.64 -25.58
C PHE A 68 86.27 -2.09 -25.14
N THR A 69 86.63 -1.72 -23.90
CA THR A 69 87.90 -2.10 -23.27
C THR A 69 87.61 -2.80 -21.94
N GLY A 70 88.21 -3.98 -21.71
CA GLY A 70 88.07 -4.71 -20.45
C GLY A 70 86.73 -5.41 -20.21
N ARG A 71 85.62 -4.67 -20.29
CA ARG A 71 84.25 -5.13 -20.02
C ARG A 71 83.24 -4.40 -20.92
N PHE A 72 82.18 -5.12 -21.28
CA PHE A 72 80.97 -4.57 -21.86
C PHE A 72 79.76 -5.24 -21.19
N GLU A 73 78.78 -4.45 -20.73
CA GLU A 73 77.56 -5.00 -20.11
C GLU A 73 76.38 -4.13 -20.52
N LYS A 74 75.46 -4.69 -21.30
CA LYS A 74 74.27 -3.98 -21.78
C LYS A 74 73.13 -4.96 -22.00
N SER A 75 71.91 -4.50 -21.72
CA SER A 75 70.68 -5.21 -22.03
C SER A 75 69.92 -4.47 -23.12
N TYR A 76 69.33 -5.23 -24.02
CA TYR A 76 68.54 -4.73 -25.14
C TYR A 76 67.10 -5.22 -24.95
N PRO A 77 66.12 -4.30 -24.90
CA PRO A 77 64.72 -4.69 -24.85
C PRO A 77 64.35 -5.43 -26.14
N LEU A 78 63.60 -6.52 -26.00
CA LEU A 78 62.97 -7.26 -27.08
C LEU A 78 61.46 -7.08 -26.98
N ASP A 79 60.76 -7.24 -28.10
CA ASP A 79 59.29 -7.25 -28.10
C ASP A 79 58.82 -8.64 -27.63
N GLY A 80 58.37 -8.70 -26.37
CA GLY A 80 57.90 -9.94 -25.77
C GLY A 80 56.69 -10.58 -26.45
N THR A 81 56.03 -9.91 -27.42
CA THR A 81 54.87 -10.46 -28.15
C THR A 81 55.25 -11.33 -29.34
N THR A 82 56.52 -11.30 -29.80
CA THR A 82 56.97 -12.07 -30.95
C THR A 82 58.28 -12.81 -30.68
N SER A 83 58.55 -13.83 -31.49
CA SER A 83 59.83 -14.54 -31.45
C SER A 83 60.89 -13.73 -32.18
N HIS A 84 62.08 -13.60 -31.59
CA HIS A 84 63.19 -12.86 -32.19
C HIS A 84 64.36 -13.76 -32.53
N THR A 85 65.06 -13.43 -33.60
CA THR A 85 66.41 -13.96 -33.88
C THR A 85 67.44 -12.97 -33.36
N TRP A 86 68.50 -13.45 -32.72
CA TRP A 86 69.57 -12.59 -32.24
C TRP A 86 70.95 -13.17 -32.51
N SER A 87 71.92 -12.27 -32.66
CA SER A 87 73.34 -12.61 -32.77
C SER A 87 74.19 -11.54 -32.10
N VAL A 88 75.20 -11.98 -31.36
CA VAL A 88 76.23 -11.15 -30.76
C VAL A 88 77.57 -11.64 -31.27
N ALA A 89 78.26 -10.75 -31.98
CA ALA A 89 79.61 -10.97 -32.47
C ALA A 89 80.59 -10.07 -31.70
N VAL A 90 81.66 -10.65 -31.20
CA VAL A 90 82.77 -9.98 -30.53
C VAL A 90 84.03 -10.27 -31.34
N ASP A 91 84.71 -9.22 -31.75
CA ASP A 91 86.03 -9.26 -32.38
C ASP A 91 87.06 -8.82 -31.33
N ALA A 92 87.94 -9.76 -30.96
CA ALA A 92 88.92 -9.64 -29.89
C ALA A 92 90.32 -9.97 -30.42
N PRO A 93 91.09 -8.95 -30.85
CA PRO A 93 92.32 -9.15 -31.62
C PRO A 93 93.52 -9.62 -30.78
N ASP A 94 93.34 -9.93 -29.50
CA ASP A 94 94.42 -10.30 -28.57
C ASP A 94 94.78 -11.79 -28.57
N GLY A 95 94.12 -12.58 -29.42
CA GLY A 95 94.50 -13.95 -29.76
C GLY A 95 95.88 -14.06 -30.40
N LYS A 96 96.51 -15.25 -30.34
CA LYS A 96 97.81 -15.48 -31.00
C LYS A 96 97.78 -15.31 -32.52
N ASP A 97 96.62 -15.55 -33.13
CA ASP A 97 96.32 -15.40 -34.55
C ASP A 97 95.42 -14.19 -34.84
N GLY A 98 95.12 -13.38 -33.83
CA GLY A 98 94.24 -12.20 -33.94
C GLY A 98 92.74 -12.51 -33.95
N THR A 99 92.31 -13.77 -33.84
CA THR A 99 90.88 -14.15 -33.81
C THR A 99 90.55 -15.23 -32.77
N GLN A 100 91.56 -15.76 -32.06
CA GLN A 100 91.43 -16.82 -31.07
C GLN A 100 90.33 -16.60 -30.02
N TYR A 101 89.99 -15.34 -29.73
CA TYR A 101 89.02 -14.96 -28.71
C TYR A 101 87.77 -14.28 -29.28
N ASP A 102 87.60 -14.32 -30.61
CA ASP A 102 86.38 -13.91 -31.26
C ASP A 102 85.24 -14.82 -30.81
N VAL A 103 84.09 -14.21 -30.52
CA VAL A 103 82.91 -14.93 -30.08
C VAL A 103 81.77 -14.53 -30.97
N THR A 104 81.18 -15.52 -31.64
CA THR A 104 79.86 -15.34 -32.25
C THR A 104 78.90 -16.27 -31.54
N LYS A 105 77.87 -15.70 -30.92
CA LYS A 105 76.77 -16.47 -30.34
C LYS A 105 75.45 -15.95 -30.89
N SER A 106 74.62 -16.87 -31.33
CA SER A 106 73.29 -16.59 -31.85
C SER A 106 72.26 -17.50 -31.21
N GLY A 107 70.99 -17.13 -31.37
CA GLY A 107 69.86 -17.92 -30.91
C GLY A 107 68.54 -17.31 -31.32
N THR A 108 67.47 -17.90 -30.82
CA THR A 108 66.11 -17.39 -30.94
C THR A 108 65.53 -17.17 -29.55
N THR A 109 64.56 -16.28 -29.45
CA THR A 109 63.61 -16.21 -28.33
C THR A 109 62.26 -16.67 -28.82
N GLU A 110 61.46 -17.25 -27.94
CA GLU A 110 60.02 -17.40 -28.16
C GLU A 110 59.31 -16.16 -27.57
N ALA A 111 58.08 -15.91 -28.01
CA ALA A 111 57.25 -14.89 -27.38
C ALA A 111 57.08 -15.22 -25.89
N CYS A 112 56.90 -14.21 -25.05
CA CYS A 112 56.62 -14.44 -23.63
C CYS A 112 55.31 -15.20 -23.51
N ASP A 113 55.26 -16.18 -22.61
CA ASP A 113 54.00 -16.70 -22.10
C ASP A 113 53.30 -15.55 -21.37
N VAL A 114 52.44 -14.83 -22.08
CA VAL A 114 51.39 -14.03 -21.45
C VAL A 114 50.42 -15.06 -20.90
N PRO A 115 50.03 -15.02 -19.62
CA PRO A 115 48.86 -15.76 -19.21
C PRO A 115 47.75 -15.37 -20.18
N ASP A 116 47.20 -16.33 -20.92
CA ASP A 116 45.92 -16.16 -21.60
C ASP A 116 44.88 -16.04 -20.48
N ASP A 117 44.87 -14.93 -19.77
CA ASP A 117 43.71 -14.51 -18.98
C ASP A 117 42.77 -13.85 -19.99
N ASP A 118 42.26 -14.66 -20.92
CA ASP A 118 41.05 -14.32 -21.67
C ASP A 118 39.86 -14.46 -20.73
N SER A 119 40.02 -14.12 -19.45
CA SER A 119 38.95 -14.08 -18.48
C SER A 119 38.12 -12.83 -18.71
N VAL A 120 36.84 -12.97 -18.47
CA VAL A 120 35.85 -11.91 -18.54
C VAL A 120 35.00 -12.00 -17.29
N GLN A 121 34.26 -10.95 -16.98
CA GLN A 121 33.41 -10.90 -15.81
C GLN A 121 31.95 -11.02 -16.22
N VAL A 122 31.17 -11.74 -15.41
CA VAL A 122 29.72 -11.69 -15.45
C VAL A 122 29.26 -10.84 -14.27
N ALA A 123 28.47 -9.81 -14.54
CA ALA A 123 27.85 -8.98 -13.53
C ALA A 123 26.33 -9.13 -13.61
N VAL A 124 25.71 -9.52 -12.50
CA VAL A 124 24.27 -9.71 -12.39
C VAL A 124 23.68 -8.58 -11.57
N TYR A 125 22.79 -7.80 -12.18
CA TYR A 125 22.08 -6.70 -11.56
C TYR A 125 20.59 -6.99 -11.47
N VAL A 126 19.96 -6.52 -10.40
CA VAL A 126 18.50 -6.45 -10.28
C VAL A 126 18.06 -4.99 -10.35
N TYR A 127 16.87 -4.77 -10.89
CA TYR A 127 16.33 -3.42 -11.00
C TYR A 127 14.80 -3.42 -10.93
N PRO A 128 14.20 -2.34 -10.36
CA PRO A 128 12.77 -2.12 -10.49
C PRO A 128 12.45 -1.74 -11.93
N LYS A 129 11.42 -2.35 -12.51
CA LYS A 129 10.92 -1.98 -13.84
C LYS A 129 10.23 -0.63 -13.74
N LEU A 130 10.43 0.25 -14.73
CA LEU A 130 9.72 1.54 -14.80
C LEU A 130 8.21 1.35 -15.01
N ARG A 131 7.84 0.24 -15.66
CA ARG A 131 6.48 -0.24 -15.89
C ARG A 131 6.43 -1.73 -15.58
N ALA A 132 5.71 -2.09 -14.52
CA ALA A 132 5.64 -3.47 -14.03
C ALA A 132 4.99 -4.45 -15.03
N ASP A 133 4.05 -3.96 -15.84
CA ASP A 133 3.33 -4.69 -16.89
C ASP A 133 4.13 -4.89 -18.17
N GLN A 134 5.29 -4.24 -18.30
CA GLN A 134 6.14 -4.36 -19.47
C GLN A 134 7.31 -5.31 -19.19
N PRO A 135 7.86 -5.97 -20.23
CA PRO A 135 9.00 -6.86 -20.07
C PRO A 135 10.23 -6.15 -19.48
N ALA A 136 11.07 -6.93 -18.81
CA ALA A 136 12.43 -6.56 -18.46
C ALA A 136 13.22 -6.18 -19.72
N ALA A 137 13.64 -4.91 -19.79
CA ALA A 137 14.44 -4.37 -20.88
C ALA A 137 15.18 -3.12 -20.42
N TRP A 138 16.20 -2.67 -21.15
CA TRP A 138 16.96 -1.47 -20.83
C TRP A 138 16.08 -0.23 -20.73
N GLU A 139 15.20 -0.02 -21.71
CA GLU A 139 14.26 1.10 -21.77
C GLU A 139 13.20 1.08 -20.66
N ASN A 140 13.04 -0.08 -19.99
CA ASN A 140 12.13 -0.30 -18.88
C ASN A 140 12.88 -0.55 -17.56
N SER A 141 14.17 -0.24 -17.47
CA SER A 141 14.98 -0.45 -16.27
C SER A 141 15.12 0.82 -15.44
N GLY A 142 14.90 0.71 -14.13
CA GLY A 142 15.29 1.70 -13.14
C GLY A 142 16.79 1.63 -12.81
N LEU A 143 17.17 2.17 -11.65
CA LEU A 143 18.54 2.03 -11.14
C LEU A 143 18.83 0.55 -10.88
N GLN A 144 19.88 0.01 -11.52
CA GLN A 144 20.23 -1.38 -11.40
C GLN A 144 21.29 -1.57 -10.32
N ARG A 145 21.11 -2.56 -9.45
CA ARG A 145 21.98 -2.85 -8.30
C ARG A 145 22.58 -4.24 -8.42
N ILE A 146 23.87 -4.34 -8.18
CA ILE A 146 24.56 -5.63 -8.30
C ILE A 146 24.08 -6.62 -7.25
N VAL A 147 23.84 -7.86 -7.68
CA VAL A 147 23.53 -9.01 -6.83
C VAL A 147 24.76 -9.87 -6.63
N THR A 148 25.45 -10.17 -7.74
CA THR A 148 26.66 -10.98 -7.74
C THR A 148 27.51 -10.68 -8.96
N SER A 149 28.80 -10.96 -8.87
CA SER A 149 29.70 -11.02 -10.01
C SER A 149 30.65 -12.21 -9.91
N ALA A 150 31.12 -12.68 -11.05
CA ALA A 150 32.08 -13.77 -11.14
C ALA A 150 33.03 -13.56 -12.31
N GLU A 151 34.24 -14.07 -12.18
CA GLU A 151 35.22 -14.12 -13.26
C GLU A 151 35.16 -15.50 -13.90
N ILE A 152 35.11 -15.53 -15.22
CA ILE A 152 34.95 -16.74 -16.02
C ILE A 152 35.90 -16.72 -17.21
N ASP A 153 36.24 -17.88 -17.77
CA ASP A 153 36.90 -17.95 -19.07
C ASP A 153 35.99 -17.37 -20.16
N ARG A 154 36.53 -16.56 -21.09
CA ARG A 154 35.74 -15.98 -22.18
C ARG A 154 35.05 -17.09 -22.99
N PRO A 155 33.72 -17.04 -23.11
CA PRO A 155 33.02 -17.97 -23.97
C PRO A 155 33.47 -17.82 -25.42
N ALA A 156 33.75 -18.93 -26.10
CA ALA A 156 34.11 -18.93 -27.52
C ALA A 156 33.04 -18.29 -28.42
N ASN A 157 31.78 -18.32 -27.99
CA ASN A 157 30.69 -17.58 -28.60
C ASN A 157 29.85 -16.89 -27.50
N PRO A 158 30.08 -15.60 -27.22
CA PRO A 158 29.32 -14.85 -26.21
C PRO A 158 27.80 -14.85 -26.43
N ARG A 159 27.33 -14.98 -27.68
CA ARG A 159 25.89 -15.07 -28.00
C ARG A 159 25.25 -16.36 -27.53
N ASP A 160 26.05 -17.39 -27.26
CA ASP A 160 25.58 -18.62 -26.62
C ASP A 160 25.56 -18.43 -25.10
N LYS A 161 24.46 -17.82 -24.65
CA LYS A 161 24.28 -17.34 -23.27
C LYS A 161 24.34 -18.45 -22.21
N ALA A 162 24.14 -19.71 -22.60
CA ALA A 162 24.15 -20.84 -21.69
C ALA A 162 25.46 -21.00 -20.91
N GLY A 163 26.58 -20.50 -21.45
CA GLY A 163 27.91 -20.60 -20.83
C GLY A 163 28.20 -19.55 -19.75
N TRP A 164 27.42 -18.47 -19.65
CA TRP A 164 27.73 -17.36 -18.76
C TRP A 164 26.54 -16.78 -17.99
N LEU A 165 25.28 -17.11 -18.34
CA LEU A 165 24.13 -16.73 -17.53
C LEU A 165 24.12 -17.43 -16.17
N VAL A 166 23.89 -16.65 -15.13
CA VAL A 166 23.74 -17.09 -13.75
C VAL A 166 22.28 -17.41 -13.47
N GLN A 167 22.01 -18.68 -13.18
CA GLN A 167 20.69 -19.18 -12.78
C GLN A 167 20.80 -20.50 -11.99
N PRO A 168 19.95 -20.75 -10.97
CA PRO A 168 18.97 -19.81 -10.41
C PRO A 168 19.64 -18.77 -9.50
N LEU A 169 19.03 -17.59 -9.40
CA LEU A 169 19.33 -16.61 -8.35
C LEU A 169 18.62 -17.00 -7.06
N THR A 170 19.20 -16.68 -5.90
CA THR A 170 18.52 -16.94 -4.62
C THR A 170 17.85 -15.67 -4.10
N LEU A 171 16.68 -15.83 -3.48
CA LEU A 171 15.96 -14.70 -2.87
C LEU A 171 16.80 -14.01 -1.79
N GLU A 172 17.64 -14.75 -1.06
CA GLU A 172 18.56 -14.21 -0.07
C GLU A 172 19.55 -13.22 -0.69
N THR A 173 20.23 -13.61 -1.79
CA THR A 173 21.20 -12.74 -2.47
C THR A 173 20.53 -11.50 -3.07
N VAL A 174 19.31 -11.66 -3.60
CA VAL A 174 18.53 -10.54 -4.14
C VAL A 174 18.14 -9.56 -3.01
N LEU A 175 17.58 -10.06 -1.91
CA LEU A 175 17.20 -9.21 -0.76
C LEU A 175 18.39 -8.51 -0.10
N GLN A 176 19.59 -9.10 -0.15
CA GLN A 176 20.80 -8.42 0.30
C GLN A 176 21.14 -7.20 -0.57
N ALA A 177 20.87 -7.25 -1.88
CA ALA A 177 21.05 -6.12 -2.78
C ALA A 177 19.94 -5.07 -2.63
N VAL A 178 18.72 -5.49 -2.28
CA VAL A 178 17.52 -4.64 -2.17
C VAL A 178 16.67 -4.92 -0.90
N PRO A 179 17.15 -4.53 0.30
CA PRO A 179 16.62 -5.01 1.58
C PRO A 179 15.29 -4.39 2.04
N GLN A 180 14.63 -3.55 1.24
CA GLN A 180 13.44 -2.79 1.64
C GLN A 180 12.29 -2.96 0.64
N VAL A 181 12.31 -4.04 -0.15
CA VAL A 181 11.32 -4.31 -1.19
C VAL A 181 10.47 -5.51 -0.76
N GLU A 182 9.16 -5.37 -0.84
CA GLU A 182 8.22 -6.44 -0.53
C GLU A 182 8.32 -7.58 -1.56
N LEU A 183 8.07 -8.82 -1.12
CA LEU A 183 8.22 -10.01 -1.97
C LEU A 183 7.29 -9.97 -3.20
N ASP A 184 6.06 -9.49 -3.04
CA ASP A 184 5.10 -9.38 -4.15
C ASP A 184 5.58 -8.40 -5.23
N GLU A 185 6.17 -7.28 -4.82
CA GLU A 185 6.78 -6.31 -5.73
C GLU A 185 7.97 -6.94 -6.46
N LEU A 186 8.88 -7.63 -5.74
CA LEU A 186 10.01 -8.35 -6.35
C LEU A 186 9.55 -9.38 -7.38
N CYS A 187 8.46 -10.09 -7.12
CA CYS A 187 7.95 -11.14 -7.99
C CYS A 187 7.20 -10.62 -9.23
N THR A 188 6.79 -9.34 -9.27
CA THR A 188 5.92 -8.80 -10.33
C THR A 188 6.51 -7.61 -11.07
N ALA A 189 7.35 -6.81 -10.41
CA ALA A 189 7.79 -5.51 -10.90
C ALA A 189 9.31 -5.38 -11.09
N TRP A 190 10.07 -6.49 -10.97
CA TRP A 190 11.53 -6.46 -11.03
C TRP A 190 12.11 -7.30 -12.16
N GLY A 191 13.17 -6.77 -12.78
CA GLY A 191 13.94 -7.44 -13.82
C GLY A 191 15.37 -7.71 -13.38
N VAL A 192 16.04 -8.57 -14.15
CA VAL A 192 17.47 -8.88 -13.99
C VAL A 192 18.19 -8.51 -15.28
N GLN A 193 19.30 -7.80 -15.12
CA GLN A 193 20.29 -7.56 -16.18
C GLN A 193 21.51 -8.43 -15.90
N GLN A 194 21.94 -9.22 -16.87
CA GLN A 194 23.20 -9.95 -16.81
C GLN A 194 24.13 -9.42 -17.90
N ASP A 195 25.29 -8.91 -17.50
CA ASP A 195 26.28 -8.32 -18.38
C ASP A 195 27.53 -9.21 -18.42
N LEU A 196 27.94 -9.60 -19.63
CA LEU A 196 29.25 -10.18 -19.89
C LEU A 196 30.20 -9.05 -20.30
N VAL A 197 31.24 -8.81 -19.51
CA VAL A 197 32.10 -7.63 -19.63
C VAL A 197 33.57 -7.98 -19.57
N ASP A 198 34.38 -7.17 -20.23
CA ASP A 198 35.84 -7.24 -20.23
C ASP A 198 36.40 -5.98 -19.54
N LEU A 199 36.57 -6.06 -18.23
CA LEU A 199 37.03 -4.94 -17.42
C LEU A 199 38.54 -5.05 -17.13
N PRO A 200 39.32 -3.97 -17.34
CA PRO A 200 40.77 -4.00 -17.19
C PRO A 200 41.24 -4.28 -15.75
N GLY A 201 40.46 -3.89 -14.73
CA GLY A 201 40.68 -4.23 -13.32
C GLY A 201 39.93 -5.47 -12.84
N GLY A 202 39.37 -6.27 -13.75
CA GLY A 202 38.63 -7.48 -13.42
C GLY A 202 37.41 -7.21 -12.52
N LEU A 203 37.22 -8.04 -11.49
CA LEU A 203 36.10 -7.92 -10.56
C LEU A 203 36.10 -6.62 -9.74
N GLU A 204 37.25 -5.98 -9.52
CA GLU A 204 37.34 -4.74 -8.76
C GLU A 204 36.69 -3.56 -9.50
N ASP A 205 36.65 -3.62 -10.82
CA ASP A 205 36.08 -2.60 -11.68
C ASP A 205 34.57 -2.78 -11.92
N VAL A 206 33.97 -3.90 -11.45
CA VAL A 206 32.55 -4.17 -11.63
C VAL A 206 31.73 -3.13 -10.82
N PRO A 207 30.90 -2.30 -11.49
CA PRO A 207 30.09 -1.31 -10.81
C PRO A 207 29.10 -1.93 -9.82
N ARG A 208 28.84 -1.24 -8.70
CA ARG A 208 27.77 -1.64 -7.78
C ARG A 208 26.38 -1.21 -8.25
N GLU A 209 26.33 -0.12 -8.99
CA GLU A 209 25.11 0.45 -9.54
C GLU A 209 25.36 0.87 -10.98
N VAL A 210 24.40 0.57 -11.85
CA VAL A 210 24.46 0.95 -13.27
C VAL A 210 23.11 1.47 -13.76
N GLN A 211 23.16 2.27 -14.81
CA GLN A 211 21.98 2.74 -15.51
C GLN A 211 22.24 2.73 -17.01
N TYR A 212 21.24 2.31 -17.78
CA TYR A 212 21.27 2.32 -19.23
C TYR A 212 20.31 3.36 -19.78
N SER A 213 20.66 3.94 -20.93
CA SER A 213 19.78 4.76 -21.73
C SER A 213 18.77 3.87 -22.46
N LYS A 214 17.70 4.47 -22.97
CA LYS A 214 16.70 3.76 -23.79
C LYS A 214 17.28 3.09 -25.03
N ASP A 215 18.42 3.56 -25.51
CA ASP A 215 19.11 3.01 -26.68
C ASP A 215 20.13 1.91 -26.29
N GLY A 216 20.11 1.46 -25.04
CA GLY A 216 21.01 0.42 -24.54
C GLY A 216 22.44 0.86 -24.26
N LYS A 217 22.67 2.18 -24.16
CA LYS A 217 24.00 2.72 -23.85
C LYS A 217 24.10 3.00 -22.36
N HIS A 218 25.15 2.52 -21.70
CA HIS A 218 25.42 2.87 -20.31
C HIS A 218 25.49 4.39 -20.13
N LEU A 219 24.96 4.89 -19.02
CA LEU A 219 24.98 6.31 -18.65
C LEU A 219 26.10 6.62 -17.61
N ASN A 220 27.06 5.69 -17.44
CA ASN A 220 28.11 5.49 -16.39
C ASN A 220 27.80 4.26 -15.49
N PRO A 221 28.74 3.54 -14.83
CA PRO A 221 30.22 3.65 -14.73
C PRO A 221 31.04 2.68 -15.60
N PHE A 222 30.41 1.93 -16.51
CA PHE A 222 31.14 1.03 -17.40
C PHE A 222 32.08 1.80 -18.34
N PRO A 223 33.37 1.42 -18.47
CA PRO A 223 34.23 1.99 -19.50
C PRO A 223 33.69 1.66 -20.90
N GLU A 224 33.73 2.62 -21.81
CA GLU A 224 33.20 2.46 -23.16
C GLU A 224 33.90 1.28 -23.88
N GLY A 225 33.10 0.39 -24.49
CA GLY A 225 33.61 -0.77 -25.24
C GLY A 225 33.89 -2.03 -24.42
N THR A 226 33.58 -2.04 -23.11
CA THR A 226 33.80 -3.21 -22.23
C THR A 226 32.64 -4.21 -22.20
N LEU A 227 31.42 -3.80 -22.55
CA LEU A 227 30.26 -4.70 -22.63
C LEU A 227 30.37 -5.59 -23.88
N ILE A 228 30.46 -6.91 -23.67
CA ILE A 228 30.56 -7.91 -24.73
C ILE A 228 29.18 -8.38 -25.18
N GLU A 229 28.34 -8.81 -24.23
CA GLU A 229 27.01 -9.37 -24.45
C GLU A 229 26.15 -9.16 -23.20
N TRP A 230 24.83 -9.20 -23.36
CA TRP A 230 23.91 -8.98 -22.26
C TRP A 230 22.63 -9.81 -22.38
N ASP A 231 21.92 -9.96 -21.26
CA ASP A 231 20.61 -10.59 -21.20
C ASP A 231 19.69 -9.90 -20.20
N HIS A 232 18.42 -9.81 -20.57
CA HIS A 232 17.35 -9.36 -19.68
C HIS A 232 16.40 -10.51 -19.43
N ALA A 233 16.05 -10.72 -18.18
CA ALA A 233 15.03 -11.67 -17.76
C ALA A 233 14.13 -11.05 -16.71
N GLU A 234 12.91 -11.56 -16.60
CA GLU A 234 12.09 -11.29 -15.41
C GLU A 234 12.76 -11.92 -14.19
N LEU A 235 12.79 -11.23 -13.05
CA LEU A 235 13.42 -11.75 -11.84
C LEU A 235 12.79 -13.09 -11.42
N VAL A 236 11.46 -13.20 -11.53
CA VAL A 236 10.70 -14.41 -11.20
C VAL A 236 11.13 -15.64 -12.00
N ASP A 237 11.59 -15.46 -13.24
CA ASP A 237 12.01 -16.57 -14.11
C ASP A 237 13.38 -17.14 -13.72
N LEU A 238 14.17 -16.36 -12.97
CA LEU A 238 15.49 -16.76 -12.49
C LEU A 238 15.48 -17.26 -11.04
N LEU A 239 14.35 -17.14 -10.32
CA LEU A 239 14.20 -17.66 -8.96
C LEU A 239 13.82 -19.16 -8.97
N PRO A 240 14.14 -19.92 -7.90
CA PRO A 240 13.67 -21.29 -7.76
C PRO A 240 12.14 -21.36 -7.78
N ALA A 241 11.58 -22.38 -8.43
CA ALA A 241 10.14 -22.65 -8.41
C ALA A 241 9.60 -22.67 -6.96
N GLY A 242 8.45 -22.03 -6.72
CA GLY A 242 7.94 -21.83 -5.35
C GLY A 242 8.31 -20.50 -4.71
N SER A 243 9.33 -19.79 -5.22
CA SER A 243 9.82 -18.56 -4.57
C SER A 243 8.82 -17.39 -4.65
N CYS A 244 7.86 -17.47 -5.57
CA CYS A 244 6.80 -16.49 -5.82
C CYS A 244 5.40 -17.13 -5.86
N ASP A 245 5.20 -18.26 -5.18
CA ASP A 245 3.93 -19.02 -5.22
C ASP A 245 2.91 -18.58 -4.15
N ASP A 246 3.32 -17.83 -3.12
CA ASP A 246 2.43 -17.22 -2.11
C ASP A 246 1.82 -15.88 -2.59
N ARG A 247 1.40 -15.80 -3.86
CA ARG A 247 0.80 -14.58 -4.44
C ARG A 247 -0.60 -14.31 -3.87
N PRO A 248 -0.88 -13.12 -3.30
CA PRO A 248 -2.17 -12.49 -3.54
C PRO A 248 -2.25 -12.15 -5.03
N THR A 249 -3.38 -12.39 -5.68
CA THR A 249 -3.61 -12.05 -7.10
C THR A 249 -3.26 -10.57 -7.39
N PRO A 250 -2.50 -10.25 -8.46
CA PRO A 250 -2.18 -8.88 -8.81
C PRO A 250 -3.44 -8.12 -9.25
N GLY A 251 -3.67 -6.95 -8.64
CA GLY A 251 -4.51 -5.90 -9.23
C GLY A 251 -3.78 -5.21 -10.41
N PRO A 252 -4.50 -4.46 -11.26
CA PRO A 252 -3.90 -3.80 -12.42
C PRO A 252 -2.89 -2.70 -12.00
N THR A 253 -1.86 -2.51 -12.84
CA THR A 253 -0.81 -1.46 -12.79
C THR A 253 -1.39 -0.10 -12.39
N PRO A 254 -0.71 0.72 -11.55
CA PRO A 254 -1.23 2.04 -11.20
C PRO A 254 -1.19 2.95 -12.43
N GLY A 255 -2.33 3.02 -13.12
CA GLY A 255 -2.71 4.22 -13.86
C GLY A 255 -2.65 5.42 -12.91
N LYS A 256 -2.51 6.62 -13.45
CA LYS A 256 -2.52 7.84 -12.63
C LYS A 256 -3.80 7.80 -11.77
N THR A 257 -3.66 7.78 -10.45
CA THR A 257 -4.83 7.62 -9.58
C THR A 257 -5.46 8.97 -9.26
N ALA A 258 -6.78 9.02 -9.19
CA ALA A 258 -7.54 10.16 -8.73
C ALA A 258 -8.31 9.80 -7.46
N THR A 259 -8.22 10.64 -6.43
CA THR A 259 -9.00 10.47 -5.19
C THR A 259 -10.11 11.51 -5.17
N PRO A 260 -11.38 11.13 -5.09
CA PRO A 260 -12.48 12.09 -5.00
C PRO A 260 -12.52 12.75 -3.61
N THR A 261 -13.14 13.91 -3.55
CA THR A 261 -13.35 14.67 -2.31
C THR A 261 -14.75 14.38 -1.77
N VAL A 262 -14.88 14.14 -0.46
CA VAL A 262 -16.20 13.92 0.17
C VAL A 262 -17.10 15.16 -0.03
N PRO A 263 -18.35 15.00 -0.52
CA PRO A 263 -19.29 16.11 -0.69
C PRO A 263 -19.78 16.67 0.65
N ASP A 264 -20.35 17.88 0.60
CA ASP A 264 -20.92 18.52 1.79
C ASP A 264 -22.26 17.88 2.17
N ALA A 265 -22.42 17.58 3.46
CA ALA A 265 -23.63 16.96 3.98
C ALA A 265 -24.86 17.87 3.85
N LEU A 266 -26.01 17.25 3.63
CA LEU A 266 -27.30 17.91 3.69
C LEU A 266 -27.63 18.28 5.13
N THR A 267 -28.19 19.47 5.31
CA THR A 267 -28.50 19.99 6.65
C THR A 267 -29.95 19.74 7.08
N THR A 268 -30.79 19.24 6.17
CA THR A 268 -32.21 18.97 6.40
C THR A 268 -32.62 17.66 5.73
N CYS A 269 -33.65 17.00 6.27
CA CYS A 269 -33.99 15.62 5.95
C CYS A 269 -34.54 15.41 4.53
N GLU A 270 -35.28 16.37 4.00
CA GLU A 270 -35.80 16.35 2.62
C GLU A 270 -35.07 17.34 1.71
N ALA A 271 -33.82 17.71 2.06
CA ALA A 271 -33.04 18.52 1.13
C ALA A 271 -32.75 17.73 -0.15
N GLU A 272 -33.00 18.36 -1.28
CA GLU A 272 -32.49 17.88 -2.56
C GLU A 272 -31.01 18.25 -2.69
N LEU A 273 -30.25 17.37 -3.33
CA LEU A 273 -28.86 17.62 -3.66
C LEU A 273 -28.76 18.75 -4.69
N THR A 274 -28.02 19.82 -4.37
CA THR A 274 -27.79 20.94 -5.29
C THR A 274 -26.30 21.09 -5.60
N GLU A 275 -25.96 21.95 -6.57
CA GLU A 275 -24.56 22.27 -6.91
C GLU A 275 -23.75 22.78 -5.70
N ASP A 276 -24.40 23.37 -4.70
CA ASP A 276 -23.73 23.86 -3.48
C ASP A 276 -23.18 22.72 -2.61
N ASN A 277 -23.68 21.49 -2.77
CA ASN A 277 -23.21 20.31 -2.03
C ASN A 277 -22.02 19.63 -2.72
N LEU A 278 -21.74 19.97 -3.98
CA LEU A 278 -20.73 19.28 -4.76
C LEU A 278 -19.33 19.78 -4.39
N PRO A 279 -18.32 18.88 -4.35
CA PRO A 279 -16.94 19.30 -4.37
C PRO A 279 -16.62 20.11 -5.63
N SER A 280 -15.58 20.94 -5.57
CA SER A 280 -15.07 21.61 -6.77
C SER A 280 -14.45 20.60 -7.74
N ASP A 281 -14.77 20.75 -9.02
CA ASP A 281 -14.12 20.00 -10.10
C ASP A 281 -12.59 20.18 -10.08
N SER A 282 -11.91 19.14 -10.53
CA SER A 282 -10.45 19.09 -10.64
C SER A 282 -10.02 18.72 -12.07
N ALA A 283 -8.72 18.68 -12.33
CA ALA A 283 -8.23 18.22 -13.63
C ALA A 283 -8.50 16.72 -13.86
N GLU A 284 -8.68 15.95 -12.78
CA GLU A 284 -8.86 14.50 -12.79
C GLU A 284 -10.32 14.04 -12.66
N ILE A 285 -11.17 14.83 -11.99
CA ILE A 285 -12.54 14.45 -11.62
C ILE A 285 -13.50 15.62 -11.83
N VAL A 286 -14.64 15.33 -12.47
CA VAL A 286 -15.81 16.21 -12.55
C VAL A 286 -16.93 15.62 -11.70
N TYR A 287 -17.64 16.48 -10.97
CA TYR A 287 -18.76 16.09 -10.11
C TYR A 287 -20.10 16.51 -10.71
N SER A 288 -21.12 15.67 -10.56
CA SER A 288 -22.50 16.01 -10.93
C SER A 288 -23.51 15.43 -9.93
N PRO A 289 -24.66 16.10 -9.71
CA PRO A 289 -25.70 15.56 -8.86
C PRO A 289 -26.50 14.49 -9.62
N THR A 290 -26.86 13.42 -8.93
CA THR A 290 -27.74 12.35 -9.44
C THR A 290 -28.79 12.00 -8.41
N ALA A 291 -29.82 11.23 -8.81
CA ALA A 291 -30.83 10.75 -7.88
C ALA A 291 -30.25 9.84 -6.77
N ASP A 292 -29.14 9.15 -7.06
CA ASP A 292 -28.50 8.22 -6.14
C ASP A 292 -27.41 8.87 -5.26
N GLY A 293 -27.08 10.15 -5.51
CA GLY A 293 -26.07 10.92 -4.78
C GLY A 293 -25.15 11.73 -5.69
N VAL A 294 -23.91 11.97 -5.25
CA VAL A 294 -22.92 12.73 -6.03
C VAL A 294 -22.10 11.79 -6.89
N LEU A 295 -22.20 11.95 -8.22
CA LEU A 295 -21.41 11.22 -9.20
C LEU A 295 -20.07 11.92 -9.41
N ALA A 296 -18.97 11.19 -9.22
CA ALA A 296 -17.62 11.58 -9.60
C ALA A 296 -17.22 10.83 -10.87
N GLU A 297 -16.87 11.54 -11.93
CA GLU A 297 -16.43 10.97 -13.21
C GLU A 297 -14.97 11.33 -13.50
N LEU A 298 -14.18 10.35 -13.93
CA LEU A 298 -12.80 10.57 -14.34
C LEU A 298 -12.75 11.31 -15.69
N THR A 299 -11.85 12.28 -15.80
CA THR A 299 -11.72 13.12 -17.01
C THR A 299 -10.90 12.46 -18.13
N ASP A 300 -10.15 11.39 -17.84
CA ASP A 300 -9.24 10.72 -18.77
C ASP A 300 -9.24 9.19 -18.56
N ASP A 301 -9.14 8.44 -19.65
CA ASP A 301 -9.14 6.98 -19.69
C ASP A 301 -7.93 6.33 -19.00
N ASN A 302 -6.84 7.07 -18.81
CA ASN A 302 -5.64 6.60 -18.11
C ASN A 302 -5.70 6.84 -16.60
N LEU A 303 -6.76 7.49 -16.11
CA LEU A 303 -7.01 7.66 -14.69
C LEU A 303 -7.71 6.43 -14.12
N THR A 304 -7.42 6.13 -12.85
CA THR A 304 -8.17 5.15 -12.06
C THR A 304 -8.49 5.76 -10.71
N PHE A 305 -9.59 5.34 -10.08
CA PHE A 305 -9.85 5.76 -8.70
C PHE A 305 -8.80 5.18 -7.76
N SER A 306 -8.33 6.00 -6.81
CA SER A 306 -7.40 5.53 -5.79
C SER A 306 -8.07 4.50 -4.87
N PRO A 307 -7.29 3.60 -4.23
CA PRO A 307 -7.83 2.64 -3.26
C PRO A 307 -8.56 3.28 -2.07
N ASP A 308 -8.27 4.55 -1.75
CA ASP A 308 -8.91 5.29 -0.66
C ASP A 308 -10.36 5.70 -0.99
N THR A 309 -10.75 5.69 -2.27
CA THR A 309 -12.08 6.08 -2.74
C THR A 309 -13.19 5.33 -1.99
N ALA A 310 -13.05 4.02 -1.83
CA ALA A 310 -14.03 3.21 -1.08
C ALA A 310 -14.04 3.54 0.42
N GLN A 311 -12.89 3.89 1.01
CA GLN A 311 -12.79 4.28 2.41
C GLN A 311 -13.46 5.62 2.69
N LEU A 312 -13.50 6.52 1.70
CA LEU A 312 -14.25 7.77 1.74
C LEU A 312 -15.76 7.55 1.61
N GLY A 313 -16.21 6.33 1.33
CA GLY A 313 -17.61 5.97 1.27
C GLY A 313 -18.23 6.00 -0.13
N TYR A 314 -17.43 6.28 -1.17
CA TYR A 314 -17.85 6.15 -2.56
C TYR A 314 -18.02 4.69 -2.96
N VAL A 315 -18.95 4.45 -3.88
CA VAL A 315 -19.14 3.17 -4.56
C VAL A 315 -18.64 3.33 -5.99
N VAL A 316 -17.52 2.69 -6.31
CA VAL A 316 -16.94 2.72 -7.66
C VAL A 316 -17.77 1.83 -8.59
N ALA A 317 -18.13 2.36 -9.75
CA ALA A 317 -18.89 1.63 -10.76
C ALA A 317 -18.05 0.48 -11.35
N PRO A 318 -18.69 -0.59 -11.89
CA PRO A 318 -17.98 -1.74 -12.44
C PRO A 318 -17.04 -1.40 -13.60
N ASP A 319 -17.28 -0.30 -14.32
CA ASP A 319 -16.41 0.18 -15.40
C ASP A 319 -15.15 0.90 -14.91
N GLY A 320 -15.06 1.20 -13.60
CA GLY A 320 -13.96 1.93 -12.98
C GLY A 320 -13.84 3.40 -13.40
N ARG A 321 -14.80 3.92 -14.17
CA ARG A 321 -14.78 5.28 -14.75
C ARG A 321 -15.52 6.29 -13.90
N SER A 322 -16.46 5.82 -13.10
CA SER A 322 -17.27 6.65 -12.21
C SER A 322 -17.36 6.07 -10.81
N ALA A 323 -17.62 6.94 -9.84
CA ALA A 323 -17.90 6.56 -8.46
C ALA A 323 -19.01 7.42 -7.88
N VAL A 324 -19.95 6.83 -7.16
CA VAL A 324 -21.08 7.54 -6.55
C VAL A 324 -20.87 7.64 -5.05
N PHE A 325 -20.96 8.84 -4.49
CA PHE A 325 -21.14 9.03 -3.05
C PHE A 325 -22.64 8.95 -2.74
N PRO A 326 -23.11 7.91 -2.02
CA PRO A 326 -24.55 7.68 -1.84
C PRO A 326 -25.27 8.82 -1.13
N LEU A 327 -26.46 9.17 -1.60
CA LEU A 327 -27.29 10.23 -1.02
C LEU A 327 -27.61 10.00 0.47
N GLU A 328 -27.87 8.75 0.85
CA GLU A 328 -28.12 8.32 2.24
C GLU A 328 -26.99 8.70 3.21
N LYS A 329 -25.74 8.82 2.72
CA LYS A 329 -24.59 9.22 3.53
C LYS A 329 -24.44 10.74 3.65
N LEU A 330 -25.10 11.49 2.78
CA LEU A 330 -25.18 12.95 2.85
C LEU A 330 -26.35 13.42 3.70
N GLN A 331 -27.39 12.59 3.85
CA GLN A 331 -28.53 12.90 4.68
C GLN A 331 -28.14 12.98 6.18
N PRO A 332 -28.79 13.85 6.96
CA PRO A 332 -28.65 13.81 8.42
C PRO A 332 -29.02 12.42 8.94
N GLY A 333 -28.33 11.95 9.98
CA GLY A 333 -28.63 10.64 10.58
C GLY A 333 -30.06 10.54 11.12
N ASP A 334 -30.57 9.32 11.26
CA ASP A 334 -31.97 9.02 11.62
C ASP A 334 -32.50 9.81 12.82
N GLU A 335 -31.70 10.02 13.87
CA GLU A 335 -32.09 10.80 15.05
C GLU A 335 -32.38 12.27 14.73
N ALA A 336 -31.60 12.88 13.81
CA ALA A 336 -31.82 14.25 13.37
C ALA A 336 -33.07 14.37 12.48
N CYS A 337 -33.49 13.26 11.88
CA CYS A 337 -34.67 13.15 11.03
C CYS A 337 -35.86 12.48 11.73
N ALA A 338 -35.81 12.24 13.04
CA ALA A 338 -36.97 11.78 13.80
C ALA A 338 -37.95 12.94 14.08
N LEU A 339 -39.21 12.62 14.40
CA LEU A 339 -40.12 13.62 14.94
C LEU A 339 -39.56 14.19 16.24
N VAL A 340 -39.64 15.51 16.41
CA VAL A 340 -39.14 16.20 17.59
C VAL A 340 -40.24 16.20 18.66
N PRO A 341 -40.06 15.49 19.80
CA PRO A 341 -41.08 15.42 20.82
C PRO A 341 -41.16 16.73 21.63
N GLY A 342 -42.38 17.21 21.83
CA GLY A 342 -42.73 18.20 22.85
C GLY A 342 -43.23 17.51 24.12
N THR A 343 -44.32 18.02 24.69
CA THR A 343 -44.93 17.40 25.87
C THR A 343 -45.79 16.20 25.47
N ILE A 344 -45.46 15.01 25.99
CA ILE A 344 -46.21 13.76 25.77
C ILE A 344 -46.41 13.06 27.11
N GLU A 345 -47.64 13.05 27.61
CA GLU A 345 -48.00 12.48 28.92
C GLU A 345 -49.50 12.20 29.07
N ALA A 346 -49.86 11.43 30.10
CA ALA A 346 -51.25 11.21 30.46
C ALA A 346 -51.85 12.46 31.12
N VAL A 347 -53.00 12.90 30.61
CA VAL A 347 -53.74 14.07 31.12
C VAL A 347 -55.05 13.59 31.74
N CYS A 348 -55.31 14.01 32.98
CA CYS A 348 -56.56 13.74 33.67
C CYS A 348 -57.51 14.93 33.52
N GLN A 349 -58.60 14.74 32.78
CA GLN A 349 -59.59 15.80 32.54
C GLN A 349 -61.00 15.29 32.81
N GLY A 350 -61.69 15.90 33.78
CA GLY A 350 -63.08 15.55 34.11
C GLY A 350 -63.28 14.10 34.57
N ASP A 351 -62.29 13.54 35.28
CA ASP A 351 -62.21 12.14 35.73
C ASP A 351 -62.06 11.11 34.59
N VAL A 352 -61.63 11.58 33.41
CA VAL A 352 -61.40 10.75 32.22
C VAL A 352 -59.92 10.83 31.82
N PRO A 353 -59.26 9.69 31.53
CA PRO A 353 -57.88 9.68 31.09
C PRO A 353 -57.75 10.03 29.60
N TYR A 354 -56.81 10.91 29.28
CA TYR A 354 -56.43 11.30 27.93
C TYR A 354 -54.91 11.16 27.73
N LEU A 355 -54.47 11.06 26.49
CA LEU A 355 -53.08 11.31 26.09
C LEU A 355 -52.99 12.75 25.57
N GLY A 356 -52.22 13.59 26.25
CA GLY A 356 -51.78 14.88 25.74
C GLY A 356 -50.48 14.71 24.98
N TYR A 357 -50.38 15.28 23.79
CA TYR A 357 -49.19 15.13 22.95
C TYR A 357 -48.89 16.39 22.15
N GLU A 358 -47.60 16.58 21.88
CA GLU A 358 -47.05 17.59 21.00
C GLU A 358 -45.82 16.97 20.32
N VAL A 359 -45.83 16.99 18.99
CA VAL A 359 -44.69 16.59 18.15
C VAL A 359 -44.47 17.66 17.10
N ALA A 360 -43.23 17.86 16.69
CA ALA A 360 -42.88 18.77 15.61
C ALA A 360 -42.11 18.04 14.51
N LEU A 361 -42.29 18.49 13.28
CA LEU A 361 -41.52 17.99 12.14
C LEU A 361 -40.04 18.42 12.29
N PRO A 362 -39.09 17.54 11.92
CA PRO A 362 -37.69 17.92 11.85
C PRO A 362 -37.47 18.95 10.72
N ALA A 363 -36.28 19.54 10.69
CA ALA A 363 -35.96 20.55 9.68
C ALA A 363 -36.01 19.95 8.27
N GLY A 364 -36.71 20.64 7.35
CA GLY A 364 -36.86 20.25 5.95
C GLY A 364 -38.06 19.37 5.65
N VAL A 365 -38.71 18.76 6.65
CA VAL A 365 -39.91 17.93 6.40
C VAL A 365 -41.14 18.82 6.31
N THR A 366 -41.93 18.65 5.25
CA THR A 366 -43.22 19.32 5.06
C THR A 366 -44.35 18.32 4.82
N VAL A 367 -45.54 18.66 5.30
CA VAL A 367 -46.75 17.85 5.11
C VAL A 367 -47.89 18.75 4.68
N ASP A 368 -48.60 18.32 3.65
CA ASP A 368 -49.70 19.07 3.04
C ASP A 368 -51.07 18.77 3.66
N ASP A 369 -51.12 17.88 4.66
CA ASP A 369 -52.33 17.52 5.41
C ASP A 369 -52.41 18.31 6.73
N GLU A 370 -53.62 18.75 7.11
CA GLU A 370 -53.88 19.46 8.36
C GLU A 370 -53.72 18.54 9.58
N ASN A 371 -54.03 17.24 9.41
CA ASN A 371 -53.98 16.23 10.44
C ASN A 371 -53.15 15.01 9.99
N PRO A 372 -51.83 15.19 9.78
CA PRO A 372 -50.96 14.20 9.14
C PRO A 372 -50.56 13.04 10.06
N LEU A 373 -50.86 13.12 11.36
CA LEU A 373 -50.29 12.24 12.38
C LEU A 373 -51.10 10.97 12.57
N THR A 374 -50.42 9.83 12.53
CA THR A 374 -50.94 8.56 13.05
C THR A 374 -50.34 8.29 14.44
N ILE A 375 -51.18 7.97 15.41
CA ILE A 375 -50.80 7.64 16.78
C ILE A 375 -51.20 6.19 17.05
N THR A 376 -50.22 5.36 17.38
CA THR A 376 -50.42 3.94 17.66
C THR A 376 -49.98 3.61 19.08
N PHE A 377 -50.89 3.07 19.89
CA PHE A 377 -50.54 2.43 21.15
C PHE A 377 -50.14 0.99 20.84
N LEU A 378 -48.86 0.68 21.01
CA LEU A 378 -48.29 -0.61 20.65
C LEU A 378 -48.58 -1.64 21.74
N HIS A 379 -49.15 -2.77 21.31
CA HIS A 379 -49.44 -3.86 22.24
C HIS A 379 -48.13 -4.54 22.70
N PRO A 380 -47.87 -4.66 24.03
CA PRO A 380 -46.56 -5.06 24.56
C PRO A 380 -46.15 -6.51 24.23
N SER A 381 -47.11 -7.41 24.02
CA SER A 381 -46.88 -8.83 23.70
C SER A 381 -47.27 -9.23 22.27
N GLY A 382 -47.37 -8.27 21.34
CA GLY A 382 -47.71 -8.55 19.93
C GLY A 382 -49.19 -8.89 19.67
N GLY A 383 -50.09 -8.50 20.57
CA GLY A 383 -51.53 -8.48 20.32
C GLY A 383 -51.93 -7.31 19.39
N GLU A 384 -53.24 -7.07 19.25
CA GLU A 384 -53.73 -5.97 18.41
C GLU A 384 -53.41 -4.60 19.04
N SER A 385 -52.63 -3.79 18.32
CA SER A 385 -52.34 -2.40 18.67
C SER A 385 -53.54 -1.49 18.40
N TYR A 386 -53.66 -0.40 19.16
CA TYR A 386 -54.74 0.57 18.97
C TYR A 386 -54.23 1.76 18.14
N VAL A 387 -54.83 1.99 16.97
CA VAL A 387 -54.37 2.97 15.98
C VAL A 387 -55.39 4.11 15.86
N MET A 388 -54.90 5.34 15.89
CA MET A 388 -55.66 6.55 15.57
C MET A 388 -54.99 7.27 14.39
N THR A 389 -55.72 7.45 13.30
CA THR A 389 -55.26 8.22 12.12
C THR A 389 -55.81 9.64 12.17
N ASP A 390 -55.35 10.49 11.26
CA ASP A 390 -55.91 11.82 11.01
C ASP A 390 -55.88 12.72 12.26
N GLN A 391 -54.75 12.70 12.98
CA GLN A 391 -54.53 13.55 14.16
C GLN A 391 -53.69 14.79 13.82
N PRO A 392 -53.92 15.94 14.47
CA PRO A 392 -53.02 17.09 14.35
C PRO A 392 -51.68 16.78 15.03
N LEU A 393 -50.63 17.56 14.74
CA LEU A 393 -49.30 17.39 15.37
C LEU A 393 -49.26 17.72 16.88
N SER A 394 -50.30 18.35 17.41
CA SER A 394 -50.47 18.58 18.85
C SER A 394 -51.94 18.50 19.22
N GLY A 395 -52.26 17.91 20.37
CA GLY A 395 -53.64 17.71 20.76
C GLY A 395 -53.84 16.91 22.03
N THR A 396 -55.08 16.48 22.24
CA THR A 396 -55.48 15.64 23.36
C THR A 396 -56.49 14.62 22.86
N ILE A 397 -56.20 13.34 23.03
CA ILE A 397 -57.02 12.23 22.55
C ILE A 397 -57.40 11.30 23.72
N LEU A 398 -58.57 10.66 23.62
CA LEU A 398 -59.02 9.73 24.65
C LEU A 398 -58.05 8.56 24.80
N TRP A 399 -57.76 8.17 26.04
CA TRP A 399 -56.97 6.97 26.27
C TRP A 399 -57.72 5.73 25.75
N PRO A 400 -57.07 4.75 25.10
CA PRO A 400 -57.76 3.57 24.57
C PRO A 400 -58.63 2.87 25.62
N GLY A 401 -59.92 2.69 25.33
CA GLY A 401 -60.90 2.09 26.25
C GLY A 401 -61.56 3.05 27.24
N ALA A 402 -61.21 4.34 27.22
CA ALA A 402 -61.88 5.38 27.99
C ALA A 402 -63.08 6.00 27.24
N SER A 403 -64.09 6.44 27.97
CA SER A 403 -65.21 7.24 27.44
C SER A 403 -65.46 8.45 28.33
N ALA A 404 -65.53 9.63 27.71
CA ALA A 404 -65.91 10.87 28.39
C ALA A 404 -67.43 11.07 28.48
N GLU A 405 -68.18 10.38 27.63
CA GLU A 405 -69.64 10.43 27.57
C GLU A 405 -70.27 9.24 28.31
N GLU A 406 -71.53 9.38 28.72
CA GLU A 406 -72.25 8.29 29.38
C GLU A 406 -72.62 7.17 28.41
N PRO A 407 -72.39 5.88 28.75
CA PRO A 407 -71.72 5.44 29.98
C PRO A 407 -70.22 5.73 29.96
N ARG A 408 -69.73 6.40 31.01
CA ARG A 408 -68.29 6.64 31.16
C ARG A 408 -67.54 5.31 31.20
N GLN A 409 -66.30 5.30 30.72
CA GLN A 409 -65.48 4.08 30.69
C GLN A 409 -64.02 4.37 31.01
N TRP A 410 -63.35 3.34 31.50
CA TRP A 410 -61.92 3.33 31.77
C TRP A 410 -61.29 2.06 31.18
N PRO A 411 -60.04 2.11 30.73
CA PRO A 411 -59.34 0.94 30.21
C PRO A 411 -59.32 -0.16 31.28
N GLY A 412 -59.61 -1.40 30.89
CA GLY A 412 -59.69 -2.56 31.78
C GLY A 412 -60.95 -2.67 32.64
N PHE A 413 -61.99 -1.88 32.35
CA PHE A 413 -63.29 -2.00 33.03
C PHE A 413 -64.43 -2.28 32.05
N VAL A 414 -65.44 -2.99 32.54
CA VAL A 414 -66.73 -3.19 31.87
C VAL A 414 -67.83 -2.69 32.80
N ARG A 415 -68.81 -1.96 32.23
CA ARG A 415 -69.98 -1.49 32.98
C ARG A 415 -71.05 -2.57 32.99
N ASN A 416 -71.51 -2.92 34.19
CA ASN A 416 -72.59 -3.87 34.42
C ASN A 416 -73.97 -3.20 34.20
N ASP A 417 -75.03 -4.01 34.06
CA ASP A 417 -76.40 -3.53 33.84
C ASP A 417 -76.94 -2.65 34.98
N ASP A 418 -76.47 -2.88 36.21
CA ASP A 418 -76.82 -2.11 37.40
C ASP A 418 -76.06 -0.77 37.51
N GLY A 419 -75.16 -0.48 36.56
CA GLY A 419 -74.34 0.72 36.51
C GLY A 419 -73.03 0.64 37.29
N SER A 420 -72.74 -0.48 37.96
CA SER A 420 -71.42 -0.75 38.57
C SER A 420 -70.37 -1.13 37.52
N TYR A 421 -69.10 -1.17 37.90
CA TYR A 421 -67.99 -1.55 37.01
C TYR A 421 -67.24 -2.76 37.55
N THR A 422 -66.85 -3.66 36.66
CA THR A 422 -66.01 -4.84 36.97
C THR A 422 -64.71 -4.74 36.19
N GLU A 423 -63.57 -5.02 36.85
CA GLU A 423 -62.27 -5.13 36.19
C GLU A 423 -62.23 -6.32 35.22
N THR A 424 -61.52 -6.16 34.10
CA THR A 424 -61.34 -7.17 33.05
C THR A 424 -59.98 -7.04 32.40
N GLU A 425 -59.52 -8.12 31.76
CA GLU A 425 -58.34 -8.10 30.88
C GLU A 425 -58.66 -7.50 29.50
N GLY A 426 -59.94 -7.36 29.16
CA GLY A 426 -60.43 -6.71 27.94
C GLY A 426 -60.40 -5.18 28.02
N ASN A 427 -61.03 -4.50 27.05
CA ASN A 427 -61.11 -3.03 27.00
C ASN A 427 -59.75 -2.34 27.18
N TYR A 428 -58.73 -2.80 26.47
CA TYR A 428 -57.38 -2.21 26.47
C TYR A 428 -56.72 -2.13 27.86
N ALA A 429 -57.02 -3.06 28.77
CA ALA A 429 -56.42 -3.15 30.10
C ALA A 429 -54.88 -3.08 30.08
N TRP A 430 -54.27 -3.65 29.04
CA TRP A 430 -52.82 -3.68 28.82
C TRP A 430 -52.18 -2.29 28.72
N THR A 431 -52.94 -1.23 28.45
CA THR A 431 -52.40 0.14 28.39
C THR A 431 -52.14 0.75 29.77
N ARG A 432 -52.62 0.12 30.85
CA ARG A 432 -52.56 0.66 32.22
C ARG A 432 -51.17 0.54 32.85
N ASP A 433 -50.35 -0.42 32.42
CA ASP A 433 -49.03 -0.69 33.00
C ASP A 433 -47.88 0.01 32.25
N GLY A 434 -48.19 1.17 31.68
CA GLY A 434 -47.28 1.89 30.78
C GLY A 434 -47.31 1.28 29.37
N VAL A 435 -47.41 2.15 28.37
CA VAL A 435 -47.60 1.74 26.98
C VAL A 435 -46.66 2.49 26.07
N GLU A 436 -46.03 1.78 25.14
CA GLU A 436 -45.28 2.42 24.07
C GLU A 436 -46.24 3.04 23.06
N VAL A 437 -46.12 4.35 22.87
CA VAL A 437 -46.92 5.12 21.90
C VAL A 437 -46.00 5.53 20.76
N LEU A 438 -46.35 5.11 19.55
CA LEU A 438 -45.68 5.42 18.30
C LEU A 438 -46.43 6.55 17.57
N PHE A 439 -45.69 7.56 17.16
CA PHE A 439 -46.14 8.74 16.42
C PHE A 439 -45.53 8.69 15.02
N GLU A 440 -46.35 8.74 13.97
CA GLU A 440 -45.91 8.54 12.58
C GLU A 440 -46.47 9.61 11.64
N VAL A 441 -45.56 10.25 10.93
CA VAL A 441 -45.82 11.18 9.82
C VAL A 441 -44.91 10.86 8.61
N ASN A 442 -44.04 9.84 8.72
CA ASN A 442 -42.82 9.66 7.91
C ASN A 442 -41.97 10.93 7.91
N PRO A 443 -41.26 11.22 9.01
CA PRO A 443 -40.63 10.28 9.96
C PRO A 443 -41.50 9.86 11.17
N SER A 444 -40.94 9.05 12.08
CA SER A 444 -41.62 8.54 13.28
C SER A 444 -40.85 8.80 14.59
N TYR A 445 -41.55 8.64 15.72
CA TYR A 445 -41.01 8.72 17.08
C TYR A 445 -41.83 7.86 18.04
N SER A 446 -41.20 7.14 18.97
CA SER A 446 -41.93 6.39 20.01
C SER A 446 -41.50 6.78 21.43
N LYS A 447 -42.44 6.67 22.37
CA LYS A 447 -42.22 6.91 23.80
C LYS A 447 -43.13 6.04 24.65
N VAL A 448 -42.58 5.50 25.75
CA VAL A 448 -43.38 4.87 26.79
C VAL A 448 -44.10 5.94 27.63
N VAL A 449 -45.42 5.87 27.66
CA VAL A 449 -46.28 6.77 28.44
C VAL A 449 -46.92 5.99 29.59
N SER A 450 -46.79 6.51 30.81
CA SER A 450 -47.44 5.93 31.99
C SER A 450 -48.91 6.35 32.04
N TYR A 451 -49.78 5.38 32.32
CA TYR A 451 -51.18 5.65 32.65
C TYR A 451 -51.29 6.43 33.97
N PRO A 452 -52.38 7.21 34.21
CA PRO A 452 -52.56 7.91 35.47
C PRO A 452 -52.48 6.96 36.68
N PRO A 453 -51.85 7.40 37.79
CA PRO A 453 -51.71 6.57 38.98
C PRO A 453 -53.07 6.19 39.56
N THR A 454 -53.19 5.03 40.20
CA THR A 454 -54.45 4.49 40.74
C THR A 454 -55.15 5.40 41.76
N THR A 455 -54.41 6.31 42.40
CA THR A 455 -54.94 7.34 43.30
C THR A 455 -55.62 8.51 42.56
N SER A 456 -55.48 8.59 41.24
CA SER A 456 -56.11 9.60 40.39
C SER A 456 -57.57 9.25 40.13
N ALA A 457 -58.44 10.27 40.12
CA ALA A 457 -59.83 10.12 39.74
C ALA A 457 -60.01 9.63 38.28
N CYS A 458 -58.99 9.79 37.44
CA CYS A 458 -59.00 9.31 36.06
C CYS A 458 -58.54 7.86 35.87
N ALA A 459 -58.02 7.21 36.92
CA ALA A 459 -57.46 5.87 36.77
C ALA A 459 -58.52 4.77 36.83
N ASN A 460 -59.64 5.03 37.52
CA ASN A 460 -60.63 4.03 37.86
C ASN A 460 -62.05 4.63 37.88
N PRO A 461 -63.10 3.84 37.64
CA PRO A 461 -64.48 4.26 37.88
C PRO A 461 -64.67 4.69 39.34
N PRO A 462 -65.59 5.65 39.61
CA PRO A 462 -65.89 6.07 40.97
C PRO A 462 -66.44 4.87 41.76
N VAL A 463 -65.76 4.52 42.84
CA VAL A 463 -66.25 3.51 43.79
C VAL A 463 -67.42 4.14 44.53
N ALA A 464 -68.61 3.53 44.42
CA ALA A 464 -69.75 3.96 45.23
C ALA A 464 -69.33 3.91 46.71
N PRO A 465 -69.60 4.97 47.50
CA PRO A 465 -69.30 4.92 48.92
C PRO A 465 -70.04 3.71 49.49
N VAL A 466 -69.29 2.77 50.06
CA VAL A 466 -69.87 1.64 50.78
C VAL A 466 -70.74 2.28 51.86
N ALA A 467 -72.06 2.09 51.75
CA ALA A 467 -72.96 2.54 52.80
C ALA A 467 -72.51 1.82 54.07
N VAL A 468 -71.85 2.55 54.96
CA VAL A 468 -71.65 2.08 56.32
C VAL A 468 -73.04 1.82 56.87
N GLU A 469 -73.41 0.54 57.03
CA GLU A 469 -74.58 0.20 57.82
C GLU A 469 -74.42 0.91 59.17
N ASN A 470 -75.41 1.73 59.51
CA ASN A 470 -75.49 2.46 60.76
C ASN A 470 -75.36 1.49 61.94
N VAL A 471 -74.16 1.28 62.45
CA VAL A 471 -73.97 0.82 63.82
C VAL A 471 -74.08 2.07 64.69
N ALA A 472 -75.23 2.21 65.35
CA ALA A 472 -75.45 3.25 66.35
C ALA A 472 -74.43 3.14 67.49
N GLY A 473 -73.38 3.95 67.44
CA GLY A 473 -72.45 4.25 68.53
C GLY A 473 -72.61 5.72 68.95
N PRO A 474 -72.43 6.06 70.23
CA PRO A 474 -72.97 7.29 70.82
C PRO A 474 -72.23 8.56 70.39
N ALA A 475 -72.98 9.66 70.49
CA ALA A 475 -72.74 11.04 70.07
C ALA A 475 -71.28 11.57 70.04
N GLU A 476 -71.04 12.34 68.98
CA GLU A 476 -69.88 13.14 68.58
C GLU A 476 -69.27 14.04 69.68
N PRO A 477 -68.02 14.48 69.46
CA PRO A 477 -67.85 15.93 69.33
C PRO A 477 -67.20 16.32 68.00
N ALA A 478 -67.79 17.36 67.41
CA ALA A 478 -67.42 18.00 66.17
C ALA A 478 -65.93 18.35 66.10
N GLY A 479 -65.23 17.74 65.13
CA GLY A 479 -63.96 18.20 64.59
C GLY A 479 -64.18 18.77 63.19
N PRO A 480 -63.39 19.76 62.75
CA PRO A 480 -63.61 20.40 61.46
C PRO A 480 -63.48 19.39 60.33
N ALA A 481 -64.50 19.39 59.45
CA ALA A 481 -64.45 18.71 58.16
C ALA A 481 -63.17 19.11 57.44
N LEU A 482 -62.29 18.13 57.17
CA LEU A 482 -61.16 18.33 56.28
C LEU A 482 -61.72 18.72 54.92
N ALA A 483 -61.21 19.82 54.39
CA ALA A 483 -61.53 20.31 53.07
C ALA A 483 -61.21 19.22 52.04
N THR A 484 -62.23 18.83 51.28
CA THR A 484 -62.06 18.37 49.90
C THR A 484 -61.27 19.45 49.17
N THR A 485 -59.95 19.27 49.04
CA THR A 485 -59.16 20.06 48.10
C THR A 485 -59.51 19.55 46.71
N GLY A 486 -60.58 20.11 46.14
CA GLY A 486 -60.81 20.09 44.71
C GLY A 486 -59.63 20.80 44.05
N ALA A 487 -58.68 20.03 43.56
CA ALA A 487 -57.69 20.49 42.59
C ALA A 487 -58.38 20.62 41.23
N THR A 488 -59.30 21.57 41.13
CA THR A 488 -59.87 22.03 39.87
C THR A 488 -59.37 23.43 39.59
N VAL A 489 -59.11 23.67 38.31
CA VAL A 489 -58.87 24.98 37.68
C VAL A 489 -57.47 25.60 37.87
N ALA A 490 -56.43 24.88 37.43
CA ALA A 490 -55.19 25.52 36.97
C ALA A 490 -54.51 24.75 35.82
N GLY A 491 -54.65 23.41 35.77
CA GLY A 491 -53.96 22.57 34.80
C GLY A 491 -54.42 22.73 33.34
N ALA A 492 -55.73 22.78 33.06
CA ALA A 492 -56.22 22.77 31.67
C ALA A 492 -55.96 24.08 30.91
N ALA A 493 -56.12 25.24 31.58
CA ALA A 493 -55.77 26.52 30.98
C ALA A 493 -54.24 26.70 30.87
N ALA A 494 -53.48 26.17 31.83
CA ALA A 494 -52.02 26.22 31.77
C ALA A 494 -51.45 25.29 30.69
N PHE A 495 -51.99 24.08 30.50
CA PHE A 495 -51.51 23.11 29.50
C PHE A 495 -51.90 23.52 28.08
N ALA A 496 -53.16 23.90 27.84
CA ALA A 496 -53.56 24.44 26.54
C ALA A 496 -52.87 25.78 26.21
N ALA A 497 -52.64 26.66 27.21
CA ALA A 497 -51.88 27.90 26.98
C ALA A 497 -50.36 27.68 26.86
N LEU A 498 -49.80 26.65 27.51
CA LEU A 498 -48.39 26.24 27.33
C LEU A 498 -48.16 25.65 25.94
N LEU A 499 -49.08 24.83 25.43
CA LEU A 499 -49.01 24.27 24.08
C LEU A 499 -49.06 25.37 23.00
N VAL A 500 -49.96 26.34 23.15
CA VAL A 500 -50.04 27.49 22.22
C VAL A 500 -48.84 28.44 22.36
N GLY A 501 -48.32 28.64 23.57
CA GLY A 501 -47.19 29.53 23.84
C GLY A 501 -45.82 28.94 23.48
N GLY A 502 -45.63 27.63 23.67
CA GLY A 502 -44.41 26.90 23.36
C GLY A 502 -44.15 26.79 21.86
N GLY A 503 -45.17 26.42 21.09
CA GLY A 503 -45.10 26.37 19.62
C GLY A 503 -44.71 27.72 19.00
N ALA A 504 -45.28 28.83 19.48
CA ALA A 504 -44.95 30.17 19.00
C ALA A 504 -43.50 30.60 19.34
N LEU A 505 -42.98 30.22 20.51
CA LEU A 505 -41.62 30.55 20.94
C LEU A 505 -40.56 29.76 20.15
N VAL A 506 -40.78 28.46 19.93
CA VAL A 506 -39.89 27.60 19.12
C VAL A 506 -39.87 28.07 17.66
N PHE A 507 -41.03 28.42 17.12
CA PHE A 507 -41.15 28.98 15.76
C PHE A 507 -40.43 30.34 15.64
N TRP A 508 -40.54 31.22 16.64
CA TRP A 508 -39.89 32.53 16.65
C TRP A 508 -38.36 32.46 16.86
N LEU A 509 -37.88 31.56 17.72
CA LEU A 509 -36.44 31.33 17.91
C LEU A 509 -35.78 30.74 16.65
N ARG A 510 -36.47 29.89 15.89
CA ARG A 510 -35.99 29.36 14.60
C ARG A 510 -35.88 30.44 13.52
N ARG A 511 -36.84 31.38 13.46
CA ARG A 511 -36.83 32.46 12.45
C ARG A 511 -35.66 33.44 12.59
N ARG A 512 -35.03 33.54 13.77
CA ARG A 512 -33.83 34.38 14.00
C ARG A 512 -32.51 33.72 13.63
N VAL A 513 -32.48 32.40 13.48
CA VAL A 513 -31.26 31.64 13.12
C VAL A 513 -31.13 31.51 11.59
N GLN A 514 -32.22 31.77 10.86
CA GLN A 514 -32.28 31.75 9.39
C GLN A 514 -32.12 33.15 8.74
N SER A 515 -31.71 34.17 9.51
CA SER A 515 -31.47 35.55 9.02
C SER A 515 -30.02 35.98 9.15
#